data_AF-A0A6P0YJJ9-F1
#
_entry.id   AF-A0A6P0YJJ9-F1
#
_cell.length_a   1.000
_cell.length_b   1.000
_cell.length_c   1.000
_cell.angle_alpha   90.00
_cell.angle_beta   90.00
_cell.angle_gamma   90.00
#
_symmetry.space_group_name_H-M   'P 1'
#
loop_
_entity.id
_entity.type
_entity.pdbx_description
1 polymer ?
#
loop_
_entity_poly.entity_id
_entity_poly.type
_entity_poly.pdbx_seq_one_letter_code
_entity_poly.pdbx_strand_id
1 'polypeptide(L)'
;LEITEDILRDRLSKWRQFHQDINTGKIAQLRSGQKDLYAEIEQAYKTIFSEHYFEGPIPRENIDDIFSEPWFYLSDEKNQYEISEMSGGERAIFPIIMDFVNWNINNSVILIDEIELHLHPPMQQTLLRALPKLGKNNQFIITTHSDYIEQLIPEAQIVRLEV
;
A
#
# COMPACT_ATOMS: atom_id res chain seq x y z
N LEU A 1 13.20 -6.34 7.16
CA LEU A 1 13.97 -5.62 6.13
C LEU A 1 13.31 -4.26 6.00
N GLU A 2 13.99 -3.20 6.41
CA GLU A 2 13.47 -1.84 6.24
C GLU A 2 13.55 -1.52 4.73
N ILE A 3 12.40 -1.33 4.09
CA ILE A 3 12.35 -0.97 2.67
C ILE A 3 12.71 0.51 2.59
N THR A 4 13.89 0.83 2.07
CA THR A 4 14.28 2.23 1.82
C THR A 4 13.50 2.79 0.64
N GLU A 5 13.35 4.11 0.57
CA GLU A 5 12.66 4.77 -0.55
C GLU A 5 13.30 4.44 -1.89
N ASP A 6 14.64 4.32 -1.96
CA ASP A 6 15.34 3.97 -3.20
C ASP A 6 15.00 2.55 -3.67
N ILE A 7 14.93 1.59 -2.74
CA ILE A 7 14.48 0.23 -3.08
C ILE A 7 13.04 0.28 -3.57
N LEU A 8 12.20 1.11 -2.95
CA LEU A 8 10.80 1.23 -3.34
C LEU A 8 10.64 1.85 -4.74
N ARG A 9 11.38 2.93 -5.04
CA ARG A 9 11.45 3.56 -6.36
C ARG A 9 11.88 2.56 -7.43
N ASP A 10 12.96 1.84 -7.20
CA ASP A 10 13.46 0.81 -8.12
C ASP A 10 12.39 -0.26 -8.41
N ARG A 11 11.79 -0.82 -7.34
CA ARG A 11 10.80 -1.89 -7.46
C ARG A 11 9.56 -1.44 -8.21
N LEU A 12 8.97 -0.31 -7.82
CA LEU A 12 7.77 0.21 -8.48
C LEU A 12 8.05 0.57 -9.95
N SER A 13 9.22 1.12 -10.25
CA SER A 13 9.63 1.44 -11.62
C SER A 13 9.73 0.19 -12.50
N LYS A 14 10.41 -0.85 -12.00
CA LYS A 14 10.54 -2.14 -12.68
C LYS A 14 9.19 -2.83 -12.86
N TRP A 15 8.34 -2.81 -11.84
CA TRP A 15 7.00 -3.39 -11.94
C TRP A 15 6.09 -2.61 -12.89
N ARG A 16 6.20 -1.27 -12.94
CA ARG A 16 5.46 -0.47 -13.93
C ARG A 16 5.91 -0.80 -15.34
N GLN A 17 7.21 -0.91 -15.60
CA GLN A 17 7.70 -1.30 -16.92
C GLN A 17 7.17 -2.68 -17.31
N PHE A 18 7.17 -3.64 -16.37
CA PHE A 18 6.60 -4.95 -16.59
C PHE A 18 5.10 -4.91 -16.92
N HIS A 19 4.31 -4.12 -16.17
CA HIS A 19 2.89 -3.87 -16.44
C HIS A 19 2.67 -3.26 -17.84
N GLN A 20 3.49 -2.29 -18.24
CA GLN A 20 3.44 -1.70 -19.57
C GLN A 20 3.78 -2.72 -20.67
N ASP A 21 4.77 -3.58 -20.44
CA ASP A 21 5.14 -4.64 -21.39
C ASP A 21 3.98 -5.65 -21.58
N ILE A 22 3.18 -5.93 -20.54
CA ILE A 22 1.95 -6.72 -20.66
C ILE A 22 0.90 -5.95 -21.48
N ASN A 23 0.60 -4.71 -21.10
CA ASN A 23 -0.45 -3.90 -21.74
C ASN A 23 -0.18 -3.59 -23.22
N THR A 24 1.10 -3.43 -23.59
CA THR A 24 1.52 -3.19 -24.98
C THR A 24 1.62 -4.48 -25.80
N GLY A 25 1.39 -5.65 -25.19
CA GLY A 25 1.45 -6.95 -25.86
C GLY A 25 2.87 -7.47 -26.09
N LYS A 26 3.92 -6.78 -25.60
CA LYS A 26 5.30 -7.27 -25.62
C LYS A 26 5.47 -8.55 -24.80
N ILE A 27 4.68 -8.69 -23.72
CA ILE A 27 4.50 -9.95 -22.98
C ILE A 27 3.11 -10.47 -23.27
N ALA A 28 3.02 -11.42 -24.21
CA ALA A 28 1.73 -11.98 -24.64
C ALA A 28 1.11 -12.94 -23.61
N GLN A 29 1.94 -13.63 -22.82
CA GLN A 29 1.48 -14.58 -21.79
C GLN A 29 2.41 -14.54 -20.57
N LEU A 30 1.81 -14.54 -19.39
CA LEU A 30 2.52 -14.64 -18.12
C LEU A 30 3.00 -16.08 -17.89
N ARG A 31 4.18 -16.22 -17.28
CA ARG A 31 4.69 -17.51 -16.83
C ARG A 31 3.86 -18.04 -15.66
N SER A 32 3.89 -19.34 -15.43
CA SER A 32 3.23 -19.95 -14.27
C SER A 32 3.71 -19.29 -12.96
N GLY A 33 2.77 -18.76 -12.18
CA GLY A 33 3.05 -18.07 -10.92
C GLY A 33 3.54 -16.61 -11.06
N GLN A 34 3.76 -16.12 -12.29
CA GLN A 34 4.10 -14.72 -12.51
C GLN A 34 2.84 -13.86 -12.40
N LYS A 35 2.96 -12.72 -11.71
CA LYS A 35 1.87 -11.79 -11.46
C LYS A 35 2.23 -10.38 -11.87
N ASP A 36 1.21 -9.60 -12.18
CA ASP A 36 1.31 -8.17 -12.36
C ASP A 36 1.15 -7.46 -11.01
N LEU A 37 2.23 -7.47 -10.22
CA LEU A 37 2.23 -6.86 -8.89
C LEU A 37 1.93 -5.37 -8.93
N TYR A 38 2.33 -4.67 -10.00
CA TYR A 38 2.03 -3.25 -10.14
C TYR A 38 0.52 -3.02 -10.18
N ALA A 39 -0.19 -3.75 -11.04
CA ALA A 39 -1.64 -3.64 -11.15
C ALA A 39 -2.35 -4.02 -9.84
N GLU A 40 -1.89 -5.09 -9.16
CA GLU A 40 -2.46 -5.53 -7.89
C GLU A 40 -2.24 -4.48 -6.77
N ILE A 41 -1.02 -3.90 -6.66
CA ILE A 41 -0.70 -2.84 -5.70
C ILE A 41 -1.51 -1.58 -6.00
N GLU A 42 -1.54 -1.13 -7.25
CA GLU A 42 -2.27 0.08 -7.64
C GLU A 42 -3.77 -0.07 -7.35
N GLN A 43 -4.36 -1.24 -7.63
CA GLN A 43 -5.76 -1.52 -7.34
C GLN A 43 -6.06 -1.54 -5.84
N ALA A 44 -5.18 -2.17 -5.04
CA ALA A 44 -5.30 -2.16 -3.59
C ALA A 44 -5.14 -0.74 -3.03
N TYR A 45 -4.19 0.03 -3.56
CA TYR A 45 -3.98 1.43 -3.20
C TYR A 45 -5.22 2.29 -3.45
N LYS A 46 -5.78 2.23 -4.66
CA LYS A 46 -7.03 2.92 -5.04
C LYS A 46 -8.25 2.51 -4.21
N THR A 47 -8.24 1.31 -3.63
CA THR A 47 -9.33 0.85 -2.75
C THR A 47 -9.33 1.60 -1.41
N ILE A 48 -8.17 2.10 -0.98
CA ILE A 48 -8.00 2.88 0.26
C ILE A 48 -8.01 4.38 -0.04
N PHE A 49 -7.25 4.80 -1.04
CA PHE A 49 -7.08 6.19 -1.46
C PHE A 49 -7.70 6.39 -2.84
N SER A 50 -9.03 6.54 -2.89
CA SER A 50 -9.79 6.50 -4.14
C SER A 50 -9.46 7.62 -5.14
N GLU A 51 -9.05 8.78 -4.64
CA GLU A 51 -8.63 9.94 -5.46
C GLU A 51 -7.14 9.85 -5.85
N HIS A 52 -6.43 8.79 -5.45
CA HIS A 52 -4.98 8.69 -5.66
C HIS A 52 -4.62 7.63 -6.69
N TYR A 53 -3.55 7.85 -7.45
CA TYR A 53 -3.05 6.93 -8.45
C TYR A 53 -1.54 7.06 -8.68
N PHE A 54 -0.95 6.03 -9.28
CA PHE A 54 0.48 6.01 -9.57
C PHE A 54 0.73 6.64 -10.94
N GLU A 55 1.45 7.76 -10.97
CA GLU A 55 1.91 8.35 -12.22
C GLU A 55 3.16 7.67 -12.78
N GLY A 56 4.00 7.12 -11.91
CA GLY A 56 5.14 6.27 -12.24
C GLY A 56 6.48 7.00 -12.37
N PRO A 57 7.52 6.34 -12.94
CA PRO A 57 8.88 6.83 -12.84
C PRO A 57 9.19 7.97 -13.81
N ILE A 58 9.99 8.91 -13.31
CA ILE A 58 10.61 10.00 -14.08
C ILE A 58 12.14 9.87 -13.90
N PRO A 59 12.91 9.72 -15.00
CA PRO A 59 14.37 9.67 -14.94
C PRO A 59 14.96 10.93 -14.30
N ARG A 60 16.08 10.77 -13.60
CA ARG A 60 16.85 11.91 -13.12
C ARG A 60 17.70 12.45 -14.26
N GLU A 61 17.58 13.76 -14.54
CA GLU A 61 18.27 14.41 -15.66
C GLU A 61 19.62 15.04 -15.26
N ASN A 62 19.85 15.25 -13.96
CA ASN A 62 21.10 15.83 -13.47
C ASN A 62 22.26 14.85 -13.63
N ILE A 63 23.39 15.35 -14.14
CA ILE A 63 24.62 14.58 -14.40
C ILE A 63 25.12 13.85 -13.14
N ASP A 64 24.97 14.47 -11.98
CA ASP A 64 25.40 13.91 -10.70
C ASP A 64 24.52 12.74 -10.22
N ASP A 65 23.33 12.58 -10.80
CA ASP A 65 22.28 11.65 -10.35
C ASP A 65 21.88 10.61 -11.41
N ILE A 66 22.56 10.55 -12.56
CA ILE A 66 22.11 9.71 -13.69
C ILE A 66 22.08 8.20 -13.41
N PHE A 67 22.84 7.76 -12.40
CA PHE A 67 22.91 6.36 -11.97
C PHE A 67 21.98 6.06 -10.78
N SER A 68 21.31 7.08 -10.25
CA SER A 68 20.35 6.94 -9.17
C SER A 68 19.02 6.42 -9.71
N GLU A 69 18.25 5.77 -8.83
CA GLU A 69 16.92 5.29 -9.18
C GLU A 69 16.02 6.45 -9.62
N PRO A 70 15.15 6.23 -10.63
CA PRO A 70 14.23 7.26 -11.09
C PRO A 70 13.31 7.69 -9.94
N TRP A 71 12.91 8.96 -9.95
CA TRP A 71 11.84 9.43 -9.07
C TRP A 71 10.56 8.68 -9.40
N PHE A 72 9.72 8.41 -8.41
CA PHE A 72 8.43 7.77 -8.64
C PHE A 72 7.32 8.68 -8.14
N TYR A 73 6.46 9.11 -9.06
CA TYR A 73 5.41 10.08 -8.75
C TYR A 73 4.05 9.42 -8.56
N LEU A 74 3.28 10.02 -7.64
CA LEU A 74 1.88 9.77 -7.37
C LEU A 74 1.09 11.07 -7.57
N SER A 75 -0.24 10.96 -7.65
CA SER A 75 -1.14 12.11 -7.67
C SER A 75 -2.41 11.83 -6.90
N ASP A 76 -3.00 12.89 -6.33
CA ASP A 76 -4.29 12.92 -5.61
C ASP A 76 -5.40 13.68 -6.38
N GLU A 77 -5.34 13.64 -7.72
CA GLU A 77 -6.11 14.46 -8.68
C GLU A 77 -5.78 15.96 -8.69
N LYS A 78 -5.27 16.51 -7.59
CA LYS A 78 -5.00 17.96 -7.44
C LYS A 78 -3.53 18.29 -7.57
N ASN A 79 -2.68 17.45 -6.99
CA ASN A 79 -1.25 17.62 -6.89
C ASN A 79 -0.57 16.37 -7.42
N GLN A 80 0.64 16.58 -7.92
CA GLN A 80 1.60 15.52 -8.22
C GLN A 80 2.72 15.63 -7.17
N TYR A 81 3.13 14.50 -6.60
CA TYR A 81 4.14 14.47 -5.55
C TYR A 81 4.98 13.20 -5.64
N GLU A 82 6.23 13.30 -5.17
CA GLU A 82 7.17 12.18 -5.18
C GLU A 82 6.85 11.20 -4.04
N ILE A 83 7.24 9.92 -4.17
CA ILE A 83 6.93 8.89 -3.16
C ILE A 83 7.43 9.22 -1.74
N SER A 84 8.55 9.96 -1.62
CA SER A 84 9.07 10.48 -0.35
C SER A 84 8.14 11.50 0.31
N GLU A 85 7.34 12.18 -0.50
CA GLU A 85 6.42 13.24 -0.10
C GLU A 85 5.03 12.72 0.26
N MET A 86 4.80 11.40 0.22
CA MET A 86 3.58 10.76 0.71
C MET A 86 3.17 11.33 2.07
N SER A 87 1.87 11.51 2.29
CA SER A 87 1.37 11.91 3.60
C SER A 87 1.72 10.88 4.68
N GLY A 88 1.68 11.28 5.96
CA GLY A 88 1.93 10.35 7.06
C GLY A 88 0.99 9.13 7.05
N GLY A 89 -0.27 9.32 6.65
CA GLY A 89 -1.24 8.24 6.52
C GLY A 89 -0.90 7.27 5.37
N GLU A 90 -0.53 7.79 4.21
CA GLU A 90 -0.08 6.96 3.10
C GLU A 90 1.19 6.17 3.45
N ARG A 91 2.19 6.80 4.08
CA ARG A 91 3.43 6.11 4.50
C ARG A 91 3.17 4.98 5.51
N ALA A 92 2.19 5.14 6.39
CA ALA A 92 1.82 4.11 7.36
C ALA A 92 1.06 2.93 6.70
N ILE A 93 0.19 3.21 5.73
CA ILE A 93 -0.69 2.20 5.12
C ILE A 93 -0.02 1.49 3.93
N PHE A 94 0.84 2.18 3.19
CA PHE A 94 1.44 1.66 1.97
C PHE A 94 2.26 0.37 2.18
N PRO A 95 3.07 0.22 3.25
CA PRO A 95 3.74 -1.05 3.55
C PRO A 95 2.76 -2.21 3.78
N ILE A 96 1.62 -1.95 4.43
CA ILE A 96 0.56 -2.95 4.64
C ILE A 96 0.03 -3.41 3.28
N ILE A 97 -0.30 -2.50 2.37
CA ILE A 97 -0.74 -2.85 1.01
C ILE A 97 0.31 -3.73 0.30
N MET A 98 1.58 -3.30 0.38
CA MET A 98 2.69 -4.03 -0.23
C MET A 98 2.80 -5.46 0.30
N ASP A 99 2.71 -5.67 1.62
CA ASP A 99 2.77 -6.99 2.22
C ASP A 99 1.59 -7.87 1.79
N PHE A 100 0.38 -7.31 1.77
CA PHE A 100 -0.82 -8.02 1.33
C PHE A 100 -0.70 -8.53 -0.10
N VAL A 101 -0.22 -7.69 -1.02
CA VAL A 101 -0.07 -8.05 -2.44
C VAL A 101 1.12 -8.98 -2.65
N ASN A 102 2.28 -8.64 -2.09
CA ASN A 102 3.51 -9.42 -2.27
C ASN A 102 3.39 -10.84 -1.71
N TRP A 103 2.77 -11.01 -0.54
CA TRP A 103 2.56 -12.33 0.06
C TRP A 103 1.25 -12.98 -0.37
N ASN A 104 0.46 -12.31 -1.22
CA ASN A 104 -0.84 -12.80 -1.68
C ASN A 104 -1.73 -13.25 -0.51
N ILE A 105 -1.86 -12.39 0.52
CA ILE A 105 -2.51 -12.73 1.79
C ILE A 105 -4.01 -12.94 1.57
N ASN A 106 -4.44 -14.19 1.66
CA ASN A 106 -5.82 -14.62 1.53
C ASN A 106 -6.06 -15.84 2.42
N ASN A 107 -7.27 -16.00 2.96
CA ASN A 107 -7.63 -17.09 3.87
C ASN A 107 -6.75 -17.14 5.13
N SER A 108 -6.41 -15.97 5.67
CA SER A 108 -5.45 -15.83 6.77
C SER A 108 -6.10 -15.26 8.04
N VAL A 109 -5.55 -15.63 9.20
CA VAL A 109 -5.73 -14.90 10.46
C VAL A 109 -4.58 -13.90 10.58
N ILE A 110 -4.90 -12.63 10.74
CA ILE A 110 -3.95 -11.53 10.71
C ILE A 110 -4.01 -10.82 12.06
N LEU A 111 -2.87 -10.76 12.75
CA LEU A 111 -2.71 -10.06 14.00
C LEU A 111 -2.04 -8.71 13.72
N ILE A 112 -2.64 -7.61 14.15
CA ILE A 112 -2.03 -6.28 14.07
C ILE A 112 -2.03 -5.67 15.46
N ASP A 113 -0.83 -5.36 15.95
CA ASP A 113 -0.66 -4.69 17.24
C ASP A 113 -0.69 -3.17 17.01
N GLU A 114 -1.34 -2.43 17.90
CA GLU A 114 -1.46 -0.96 17.88
C GLU A 114 -1.78 -0.41 16.47
N ILE A 115 -2.91 -0.82 15.90
CA ILE A 115 -3.31 -0.47 14.53
C ILE A 115 -3.36 1.05 14.27
N GLU A 116 -3.51 1.86 15.31
CA GLU A 116 -3.54 3.32 15.27
C GLU A 116 -2.17 4.00 15.32
N LEU A 117 -1.08 3.26 15.53
CA LEU A 117 0.23 3.82 15.80
C LEU A 117 0.63 4.80 14.67
N HIS A 118 0.93 6.05 15.06
CA HIS A 118 1.25 7.17 14.15
C HIS A 118 0.12 7.63 13.20
N LEU A 119 -1.13 7.19 13.40
CA LEU A 119 -2.27 7.62 12.59
C LEU A 119 -3.17 8.61 13.32
N HIS A 120 -3.50 9.72 12.65
CA HIS A 120 -4.57 10.60 13.11
C HIS A 120 -5.94 9.93 12.92
N PRO A 121 -6.98 10.30 13.70
CA PRO A 121 -8.26 9.59 13.72
C PRO A 121 -8.90 9.32 12.34
N PRO A 122 -8.93 10.27 11.38
CA PRO A 122 -9.48 9.98 10.04
C PRO A 122 -8.76 8.84 9.31
N MET A 123 -7.44 8.71 9.50
CA MET A 123 -6.66 7.64 8.91
C MET A 123 -6.85 6.30 9.62
N GLN A 124 -7.06 6.31 10.94
CA GLN A 124 -7.46 5.10 11.67
C GLN A 124 -8.77 4.53 11.11
N GLN A 125 -9.78 5.39 10.89
CA GLN A 125 -11.05 4.98 10.28
C GLN A 125 -10.87 4.45 8.86
N THR A 126 -10.03 5.12 8.07
CA THR A 126 -9.75 4.74 6.68
C THR A 126 -9.08 3.36 6.64
N LEU A 127 -8.06 3.14 7.47
CA LEU A 127 -7.36 1.86 7.57
C LEU A 127 -8.30 0.74 8.03
N LEU A 128 -9.06 0.93 9.11
CA LEU A 128 -10.01 -0.07 9.61
C LEU A 128 -11.05 -0.48 8.56
N ARG A 129 -11.55 0.47 7.76
CA ARG A 129 -12.49 0.18 6.67
C ARG A 129 -11.84 -0.47 5.46
N ALA A 130 -10.53 -0.28 5.29
CA ALA A 130 -9.78 -0.84 4.19
C ALA A 130 -9.31 -2.27 4.44
N LEU A 131 -8.94 -2.62 5.68
CA LEU A 131 -8.40 -3.95 6.02
C LEU A 131 -9.28 -5.11 5.49
N PRO A 132 -10.62 -5.12 5.68
CA PRO A 132 -11.46 -6.22 5.17
C PRO A 132 -11.53 -6.29 3.64
N LYS A 133 -11.12 -5.22 2.94
CA LYS A 133 -11.05 -5.15 1.47
C LYS A 133 -9.71 -5.62 0.93
N LEU A 134 -8.70 -5.78 1.80
CA LEU A 134 -7.38 -6.30 1.43
C LEU A 134 -7.39 -7.82 1.46
N GLY A 135 -7.20 -8.44 0.30
CA GLY A 135 -7.27 -9.89 0.14
C GLY A 135 -8.69 -10.44 0.28
N LYS A 136 -8.81 -11.77 0.43
CA LYS A 136 -10.08 -12.47 0.52
C LYS A 136 -10.11 -13.39 1.73
N ASN A 137 -11.26 -13.44 2.41
CA ASN A 137 -11.54 -14.36 3.52
C ASN A 137 -10.49 -14.26 4.66
N ASN A 138 -10.09 -13.04 4.99
CA ASN A 138 -9.15 -12.77 6.07
C ASN A 138 -9.91 -12.47 7.37
N GLN A 139 -9.42 -12.99 8.49
CA GLN A 139 -9.87 -12.62 9.83
C GLN A 139 -8.82 -11.72 10.47
N PHE A 140 -9.25 -10.55 10.93
CA PHE A 140 -8.38 -9.59 11.60
C PHE A 140 -8.61 -9.66 13.12
N ILE A 141 -7.52 -9.75 13.87
CA ILE A 141 -7.49 -9.56 15.31
C ILE A 141 -6.53 -8.41 15.54
N ILE A 142 -7.05 -7.30 16.07
CA ILE A 142 -6.31 -6.06 16.22
C ILE A 142 -6.28 -5.67 17.70
N THR A 143 -5.18 -5.07 18.13
CA THR A 143 -5.11 -4.37 19.42
C THR A 143 -5.12 -2.87 19.15
N THR A 144 -5.65 -2.11 20.12
CA THR A 144 -5.79 -0.66 20.05
C THR A 144 -5.93 -0.09 21.46
N HIS A 145 -5.29 1.05 21.68
CA HIS A 145 -5.50 1.97 22.80
C HIS A 145 -6.38 3.17 22.40
N SER A 146 -6.76 3.28 21.12
CA SER A 146 -7.60 4.35 20.60
C SER A 146 -9.09 4.16 20.94
N ASP A 147 -9.61 5.04 21.80
CA ASP A 147 -11.06 5.20 22.06
C ASP A 147 -11.85 5.43 20.76
N TYR A 148 -11.22 6.05 19.76
CA TYR A 148 -11.85 6.33 18.48
C TYR A 148 -12.10 5.05 17.69
N ILE A 149 -11.17 4.09 17.73
CA ILE A 149 -11.36 2.77 17.11
C ILE A 149 -12.45 2.00 17.83
N GLU A 150 -12.49 2.05 19.17
CA GLU A 150 -13.54 1.40 19.98
C GLU A 150 -14.94 1.86 19.53
N GLN A 151 -15.12 3.15 19.23
CA GLN A 151 -16.39 3.72 18.78
C GLN A 151 -16.79 3.32 17.36
N LEU A 152 -15.84 2.84 16.53
CA LEU A 152 -16.09 2.46 15.14
C LEU A 152 -16.49 0.99 14.97
N ILE A 153 -16.25 0.17 15.99
CA ILE A 153 -16.43 -1.28 15.94
C ILE A 153 -17.66 -1.68 16.76
N PRO A 154 -18.51 -2.61 16.30
CA PRO A 154 -19.61 -3.12 17.10
C PRO A 154 -19.12 -3.76 18.40
N GLU A 155 -19.80 -3.50 19.53
CA GLU A 155 -19.39 -4.02 20.85
C GLU A 155 -19.22 -5.54 20.89
N ALA A 156 -20.00 -6.28 20.10
CA ALA A 156 -19.87 -7.75 19.97
C ALA A 156 -18.53 -8.24 19.38
N GLN A 157 -17.74 -7.34 18.79
CA GLN A 157 -16.42 -7.62 18.21
C GLN A 157 -15.28 -7.10 19.11
N ILE A 158 -15.59 -6.55 20.28
CA ILE A 158 -14.61 -5.95 21.19
C ILE A 158 -14.38 -6.89 22.37
N VAL A 159 -13.10 -7.23 22.60
CA VAL A 159 -12.66 -7.97 23.78
C VAL A 159 -11.84 -7.02 24.63
N ARG A 160 -12.37 -6.63 25.80
CA ARG A 160 -11.65 -5.82 26.77
C ARG A 160 -10.78 -6.75 27.63
N LEU A 161 -9.49 -6.48 27.66
CA LEU A 161 -8.54 -7.22 28.49
C LEU A 161 -8.54 -6.59 29.88
N GLU A 162 -8.84 -7.38 30.92
CA GLU A 162 -8.62 -6.95 32.30
C GLU A 162 -7.13 -6.94 32.58
N VAL A 163 -6.63 -5.84 33.15
CA VAL A 163 -5.23 -5.67 33.58
C VAL A 163 -5.11 -5.95 35.07
#